data_AF-A0AAD7GAW2-F1
#
_entry.id   AF-A0AAD7GAW2-F1
#
_cell.length_a   1.000
_cell.length_b   1.000
_cell.length_c   1.000
_cell.angle_alpha   90.00
_cell.angle_beta   90.00
_cell.angle_gamma   90.00
#
_symmetry.space_group_name_H-M   'P 1'
#
loop_
_entity.id
_entity.type
_entity.pdbx_description
1 polymer ?
#
loop_
_entity_poly.entity_id
_entity_poly.type
_entity_poly.pdbx_seq_one_letter_code
_entity_poly.pdbx_strand_id
1 'polypeptide(L)'
;KLKYFVHWKGYPKEEDSWEPVENLRDNNGVSDEFHHTHPSAPRPRPRNVRFNYKTIENFTTTPHLPGHLYNWENGKMQSVRPISVDTILKRGVMS
;
A
#
# COMPACT_ATOMS: atom_id res chain seq x y z
N LYS A 1 9.98 2.40 17.97
CA LYS A 1 9.04 1.89 19.00
C LYS A 1 7.78 2.75 18.95
N LEU A 2 6.58 2.19 19.08
CA LEU A 2 5.32 2.95 18.98
C LEU A 2 5.15 3.91 20.18
N LYS A 3 4.71 5.13 19.91
CA LYS A 3 4.42 6.18 20.89
C LYS A 3 3.13 6.91 20.51
N TYR A 4 2.48 7.52 21.50
CA TYR A 4 1.30 8.36 21.33
C TYR A 4 1.64 9.80 21.75
N PHE A 5 1.07 10.78 21.04
CA PHE A 5 1.11 12.17 21.46
C PHE A 5 -0.08 12.43 22.38
N VAL A 6 0.18 12.69 23.66
CA VAL A 6 -0.82 12.70 24.73
C VAL A 6 -1.05 14.11 25.19
N HIS A 7 -2.32 14.52 25.18
CA HIS A 7 -2.76 15.71 25.87
C HIS A 7 -3.19 15.37 27.30
N TRP A 8 -2.55 16.01 28.28
CA TRP A 8 -2.78 15.72 29.69
C TRP A 8 -3.96 16.51 30.25
N LYS A 9 -4.92 15.82 30.86
CA LYS A 9 -6.10 16.45 31.44
C LYS A 9 -5.71 17.47 32.52
N GLY A 10 -6.11 18.72 32.34
CA GLY A 10 -5.84 19.81 33.29
C GLY A 10 -4.53 20.55 33.04
N TYR A 11 -3.77 20.17 32.02
CA TYR A 11 -2.54 20.84 31.60
C TYR A 11 -2.74 21.55 30.25
N PRO A 12 -1.96 22.61 29.98
CA PRO A 12 -2.01 23.29 28.70
C PRO A 12 -1.28 22.46 27.62
N LYS A 13 -1.45 22.83 26.34
CA LYS A 13 -0.94 22.05 25.20
C LYS A 13 0.59 21.99 25.13
N GLU A 14 1.26 22.94 25.76
CA GLU A 14 2.71 23.02 25.83
C GLU A 14 3.32 21.84 26.61
N GLU A 15 2.52 21.20 27.47
CA GLU A 15 2.90 20.01 28.25
C GLU A 15 2.64 18.70 27.50
N ASP A 16 2.17 18.74 26.25
CA ASP A 16 1.79 17.54 25.50
C ASP A 16 3.01 16.60 25.27
N SER A 17 2.81 15.37 25.73
CA SER A 17 3.73 14.23 25.81
C SER A 17 3.97 13.41 24.55
N TRP A 18 5.18 12.96 24.19
CA TRP A 18 5.33 11.71 23.40
C TRP A 18 5.55 10.50 24.31
N GLU A 19 4.46 9.82 24.67
CA GLU A 19 4.48 8.70 25.62
C GLU A 19 4.64 7.34 24.91
N PRO A 20 5.50 6.44 25.41
CA PRO A 20 5.55 5.07 24.94
C PRO A 20 4.26 4.32 25.29
N VAL A 21 3.89 3.33 24.47
CA VAL A 21 2.65 2.55 24.69
C VAL A 21 2.60 1.90 26.07
N GLU A 22 3.74 1.54 26.64
CA GLU A 22 3.81 0.94 27.98
C GLU A 22 3.28 1.89 29.07
N ASN A 23 3.47 3.21 28.93
CA ASN A 23 2.97 4.20 29.89
C ASN A 23 1.45 4.37 29.85
N LEU A 24 0.81 3.93 28.76
CA LEU A 24 -0.63 4.09 28.52
C LEU A 24 -1.42 2.79 28.70
N ARG A 25 -0.73 1.65 28.81
CA ARG A 25 -1.35 0.34 28.97
C ARG A 25 -2.08 0.18 30.30
N ASP A 26 -1.57 0.82 31.36
CA ASP A 26 -2.16 0.74 32.69
C ASP A 26 -3.30 1.76 32.91
N ASN A 27 -3.58 2.60 31.90
CA ASN A 27 -4.46 3.75 32.02
C ASN A 27 -5.81 3.50 31.30
N ASN A 28 -6.71 2.78 31.98
CA ASN A 28 -8.17 2.71 31.75
C ASN A 28 -8.67 2.56 30.29
N GLY A 29 -7.90 1.97 29.38
CA GLY A 29 -8.36 1.73 28.00
C GLY A 29 -8.38 2.96 27.10
N VAL A 30 -7.70 4.07 27.47
CA VAL A 30 -7.58 5.26 26.61
C VAL A 30 -6.99 4.92 25.24
N SER A 31 -6.01 4.00 25.22
CA SER A 31 -5.46 3.49 23.98
C SER A 31 -6.50 2.71 23.17
N ASP A 32 -7.34 1.89 23.83
CA ASP A 32 -8.35 1.09 23.13
C ASP A 32 -9.45 1.95 22.53
N GLU A 33 -9.93 2.96 23.25
CA GLU A 33 -10.90 3.94 22.75
C GLU A 33 -10.34 4.71 21.54
N PHE A 34 -9.08 5.13 21.61
CA PHE A 34 -8.40 5.79 20.50
C PHE A 34 -8.39 4.91 19.24
N HIS A 35 -8.07 3.62 19.36
CA HIS A 35 -8.06 2.71 18.19
C HIS A 35 -9.45 2.22 17.76
N HIS A 36 -10.47 2.36 18.60
CA HIS A 36 -11.87 2.13 18.22
C HIS A 36 -12.34 3.23 17.26
N THR A 37 -12.02 4.48 17.58
CA THR A 37 -12.36 5.65 16.75
C THR A 37 -11.41 5.84 15.55
N HIS A 38 -10.17 5.33 15.65
CA HIS A 38 -9.15 5.42 14.61
C HIS A 38 -8.64 4.03 14.21
N PRO A 39 -9.44 3.22 13.48
CA PRO A 39 -9.10 1.82 13.19
C PRO A 39 -7.85 1.65 12.31
N SER A 40 -7.51 2.66 11.50
CA SER A 40 -6.31 2.70 10.67
C SER A 40 -5.04 3.12 11.42
N ALA A 41 -5.17 3.61 12.66
CA ALA A 41 -4.02 4.04 13.45
C ALA A 41 -3.07 2.85 13.73
N PRO A 42 -1.75 3.08 13.73
CA PRO A 42 -0.79 2.02 13.99
C PRO A 42 -1.03 1.38 15.36
N ARG A 43 -1.23 0.05 15.39
CA ARG A 43 -1.35 -0.73 16.63
C ARG A 43 0.00 -1.35 17.01
N PRO A 44 0.24 -1.62 18.30
CA PRO A 44 1.36 -2.44 18.72
C PRO A 44 1.27 -3.80 18.03
N ARG A 45 2.12 -4.04 17.03
CA ARG A 45 2.07 -5.29 16.29
C ARG A 45 2.53 -6.42 17.22
N PRO A 46 1.75 -7.51 17.35
CA PRO A 46 2.27 -8.69 18.03
C PRO A 46 3.54 -9.14 17.30
N ARG A 47 4.57 -9.49 18.05
CA ARG A 47 5.88 -9.89 17.52
C ARG A 47 5.79 -11.06 16.51
N ASN A 48 4.68 -11.80 16.53
CA ASN A 48 4.47 -13.05 15.80
C ASN A 48 3.57 -12.90 14.56
N VAL A 49 3.38 -11.69 14.01
CA VAL A 49 2.66 -11.54 12.74
C VAL A 49 3.51 -12.12 11.62
N ARG A 50 3.13 -13.30 11.12
CA ARG A 50 3.65 -13.82 9.87
C ARG A 50 3.04 -13.00 8.73
N PHE A 51 3.86 -12.24 8.02
CA PHE A 51 3.45 -11.70 6.74
C PHE A 51 3.36 -12.86 5.77
N ASN A 52 2.15 -13.19 5.34
CA ASN A 52 1.94 -14.14 4.25
C ASN A 52 2.30 -13.44 2.95
N TYR A 53 3.60 -13.26 2.71
CA TYR A 53 4.08 -12.75 1.43
C TYR A 53 3.61 -13.72 0.35
N LYS A 54 2.87 -13.20 -0.63
CA LYS A 54 2.62 -13.94 -1.86
C LYS A 54 3.84 -13.77 -2.73
N THR A 55 4.22 -14.83 -3.45
CA THR A 55 5.25 -14.73 -4.49
C THR A 55 4.86 -13.59 -5.43
N ILE A 56 5.80 -12.67 -5.68
CA ILE A 56 5.60 -11.63 -6.68
C ILE A 56 5.55 -12.30 -8.06
N GLU A 57 4.41 -12.18 -8.74
CA GLU A 57 4.34 -12.54 -10.15
C GLU A 57 5.01 -11.43 -10.96
N ASN A 58 6.05 -11.78 -11.71
CA ASN A 58 6.76 -10.84 -12.57
C ASN A 58 5.91 -10.54 -13.81
N PHE A 59 5.06 -9.52 -13.73
CA PHE A 59 4.26 -9.03 -14.87
C PHE A 59 5.09 -8.28 -15.92
N THR A 60 6.39 -8.10 -15.69
CA THR A 60 7.32 -7.41 -16.62
C THR A 60 7.90 -8.36 -17.68
N THR A 61 7.73 -9.68 -17.55
CA THR A 61 8.16 -10.64 -18.58
C THR A 61 7.19 -10.62 -19.74
N THR A 62 7.33 -9.63 -20.62
CA THR A 62 6.60 -9.63 -21.89
C THR A 62 7.29 -10.60 -22.84
N PRO A 63 6.62 -11.65 -23.35
CA PRO A 63 7.24 -12.55 -24.31
C PRO A 63 7.39 -11.77 -25.63
N HIS A 64 8.61 -11.29 -25.88
CA HIS A 64 9.02 -10.66 -27.12
C HIS A 64 8.16 -9.44 -27.53
N LEU A 65 8.36 -8.31 -26.86
CA LEU A 65 8.00 -7.03 -27.49
C LEU A 65 8.86 -6.88 -28.77
N PRO A 66 8.29 -6.52 -29.93
CA PRO A 66 9.09 -5.95 -31.00
C PRO A 66 9.75 -4.72 -30.40
N GLY A 67 11.07 -4.66 -30.47
CA GLY A 67 11.85 -3.58 -29.87
C GLY A 67 11.19 -2.25 -30.22
N HIS A 68 10.90 -1.45 -29.19
CA HIS A 68 10.47 -0.05 -29.31
C HIS A 68 8.94 0.24 -29.34
N LEU A 69 8.13 -0.39 -28.48
CA LEU A 69 6.76 0.11 -28.21
C LEU A 69 6.71 1.33 -27.27
N TYR A 70 7.76 1.60 -26.48
CA TYR A 70 7.83 2.75 -25.57
C TYR A 70 9.24 3.33 -25.47
N ASN A 71 9.38 4.62 -25.75
CA ASN A 71 10.57 5.46 -25.50
C ASN A 71 10.27 6.41 -24.33
N TRP A 72 10.44 5.91 -23.11
CA TRP A 72 10.14 6.69 -21.90
C TRP A 72 11.02 7.96 -21.75
N GLU A 73 12.12 8.07 -22.49
CA GLU A 73 13.06 9.21 -22.49
C GLU A 73 12.50 10.49 -23.14
N ASN A 74 11.52 10.37 -24.04
CA ASN A 74 10.97 11.51 -24.79
C ASN A 74 9.44 11.53 -24.89
N GLY A 75 8.75 10.60 -24.20
CA GLY A 75 7.30 10.64 -24.00
C GLY A 75 6.45 10.46 -25.27
N LYS A 76 7.00 9.88 -26.35
CA LYS A 76 6.34 9.81 -27.66
C LYS A 76 6.13 8.38 -28.14
N MET A 77 4.91 7.88 -28.05
CA MET A 77 4.54 6.58 -28.64
C MET A 77 4.92 6.53 -30.13
N GLN A 78 5.90 5.70 -30.50
CA GLN A 78 6.20 5.44 -31.90
C GLN A 78 5.12 4.51 -32.43
N SER A 79 4.29 4.99 -33.36
CA SER A 79 3.27 4.15 -33.98
C SER A 79 3.96 3.09 -34.83
N VAL A 80 4.07 1.86 -34.31
CA VAL A 80 4.35 0.71 -35.17
C VAL A 80 3.05 0.41 -35.92
N ARG A 81 3.18 0.18 -37.23
CA ARG A 81 2.13 0.12 -38.28
C ARG A 81 0.82 -0.55 -37.82
N PRO A 82 -0.35 -0.12 -38.34
CA PRO A 82 -1.65 -0.63 -37.93
C PRO A 82 -1.72 -2.14 -38.13
N ILE A 83 -1.98 -2.87 -37.05
CA ILE A 83 -2.42 -4.27 -37.12
C ILE A 83 -3.74 -4.25 -37.87
N SER A 84 -3.81 -4.90 -39.05
CA SER A 84 -5.07 -5.04 -39.77
C SER A 84 -6.10 -5.74 -38.89
N VAL A 85 -7.28 -5.13 -38.78
CA VAL A 85 -8.46 -5.64 -38.06
C VAL A 85 -8.91 -7.03 -38.52
N ASP A 86 -8.46 -7.50 -39.69
CA ASP A 86 -8.78 -8.82 -40.22
C ASP A 86 -8.21 -9.99 -39.41
N THR A 87 -7.19 -9.75 -38.56
CA THR A 87 -6.56 -10.81 -37.77
C THR A 87 -7.40 -11.23 -36.56
N ILE A 88 -8.28 -10.35 -36.06
CA ILE A 88 -9.02 -10.58 -34.80
C ILE A 88 -10.25 -11.47 -35.03
N LEU A 89 -10.83 -11.48 -36.23
CA LEU A 89 -12.09 -12.21 -36.48
C LEU A 89 -11.93 -13.72 -36.75
N LYS A 90 -10.72 -14.24 -37.02
CA LYS A 90 -10.53 -15.67 -37.35
C LYS A 90 -10.31 -16.61 -36.15
N ARG A 91 -10.26 -16.11 -34.91
CA ARG A 91 -10.13 -16.95 -33.71
C ARG A 91 -11.42 -17.09 -32.89
N GLY A 92 -12.54 -16.56 -33.38
CA GLY A 92 -13.82 -16.54 -32.66
C GLY A 92 -14.89 -17.54 -33.12
N VAL A 93 -14.59 -18.49 -34.02
CA VAL A 93 -15.56 -19.50 -34.44
C VAL A 93 -14.87 -20.85 -34.60
N MET A 94 -14.76 -21.59 -33.50
CA MET A 94 -14.80 -23.07 -33.49
C MET A 94 -15.42 -23.50 -32.16
N SER A 95 -16.74 -23.70 -32.19
CA SER A 95 -17.46 -24.69 -31.40
C SER A 95 -18.29 -25.53 -32.35
#